data_AF-A0A0B5EBE5-F1
#
_entry.id   AF-A0A0B5EBE5-F1
#
_cell.length_a   1.000
_cell.length_b   1.000
_cell.length_c   1.000
_cell.angle_alpha   90.00
_cell.angle_beta   90.00
_cell.angle_gamma   90.00
#
_symmetry.space_group_name_H-M   'P 1'
#
loop_
_entity.id
_entity.type
_entity.pdbx_description
1 polymer ?
#
loop_
_entity_poly.entity_id
_entity_poly.type
_entity_poly.pdbx_seq_one_letter_code
_entity_poly.pdbx_strand_id
1 'polypeptide(L)'
;MLDEEFTIHVSGDPVTVDDLKPLSDATQFLWSVNGYTDAYIDGLNTLELPASEVTTPLDIKGFVASVKKPANLKITGTDERATIDLFVNGRLREKNIIRHIPSQRIVESYIYGQIHFDTLDREGTDPFTSSREGIVEDDEKFRSLMDYLKRDLLTKIIDEWDKFRLEVKDEGDDDNTRKSKRDRKAQALVSEAKKDFQPNDDAPTKDIVEEWLTEMQADAEFNTSAYVDCFLSENLVRKYIGHKNLSPIDGIQKEIVKFKEREEKTKQAANISFPIRQTSLDLSYLDMDALAFTAEGSKSTNTQSLWGDAIGFKPVRNAVGHTGRLTNVAKNHLNTTFENIKARVRTLLSN
;
A
#
# COMPACT_ATOMS: atom_id res chain seq x y z
N MET A 1 -2.44 -15.82 -40.77
CA MET A 1 -3.31 -16.83 -40.15
C MET A 1 -2.45 -18.03 -39.81
N LEU A 2 -2.35 -18.35 -38.51
CA LEU A 2 -1.84 -19.65 -38.06
C LEU A 2 -2.92 -20.69 -38.38
N ASP A 3 -2.49 -21.86 -38.83
CA ASP A 3 -3.35 -23.01 -39.09
C ASP A 3 -4.03 -23.44 -37.78
N GLU A 4 -5.37 -23.56 -37.77
CA GLU A 4 -6.14 -23.97 -36.57
C GLU A 4 -5.80 -25.40 -36.12
N GLU A 5 -5.16 -26.20 -36.99
CA GLU A 5 -4.67 -27.54 -36.65
C GLU A 5 -3.21 -27.57 -36.15
N PHE A 6 -2.52 -26.42 -36.12
CA PHE A 6 -1.13 -26.38 -35.67
C PHE A 6 -1.03 -26.63 -34.15
N THR A 7 -0.46 -27.76 -33.78
CA THR A 7 -0.20 -28.14 -32.38
C THR A 7 1.28 -28.37 -32.13
N ILE A 8 1.78 -27.88 -31.00
CA ILE A 8 3.16 -28.11 -30.55
C ILE A 8 3.12 -29.21 -29.49
N HIS A 9 4.04 -30.17 -29.59
CA HIS A 9 4.20 -31.26 -28.63
C HIS A 9 5.62 -31.26 -28.07
N VAL A 10 5.77 -31.36 -26.75
CA VAL A 10 7.06 -31.50 -26.06
C VAL A 10 7.08 -32.85 -25.37
N SER A 11 8.02 -33.71 -25.74
CA SER A 11 8.11 -35.10 -25.23
C SER A 11 6.85 -35.95 -25.45
N GLY A 12 6.00 -35.57 -26.42
CA GLY A 12 4.74 -36.26 -26.73
C GLY A 12 3.50 -35.65 -26.07
N ASP A 13 3.68 -34.68 -25.16
CA ASP A 13 2.58 -33.97 -24.52
C ASP A 13 2.27 -32.68 -25.31
N PRO A 14 0.99 -32.40 -25.64
CA PRO A 14 0.61 -31.18 -26.32
C PRO A 14 0.78 -29.97 -25.39
N VAL A 15 1.34 -28.89 -25.93
CA VAL A 15 1.41 -27.60 -25.24
C VAL A 15 0.06 -26.90 -25.36
N THR A 16 -0.52 -26.51 -24.23
CA THR A 16 -1.87 -25.92 -24.16
C THR A 16 -1.93 -24.71 -23.22
N VAL A 17 -3.07 -24.02 -23.19
CA VAL A 17 -3.30 -22.91 -22.26
C VAL A 17 -3.27 -23.37 -20.80
N ASP A 18 -3.59 -24.65 -20.52
CA ASP A 18 -3.56 -25.21 -19.17
C ASP A 18 -2.14 -25.23 -18.57
N ASP A 19 -1.10 -25.22 -19.41
CA ASP A 19 0.30 -25.09 -18.95
C ASP A 19 0.56 -23.72 -18.29
N LEU A 20 -0.30 -22.73 -18.55
CA LEU A 20 -0.25 -21.39 -17.96
C LEU A 20 -1.11 -21.28 -16.69
N LYS A 21 -1.71 -22.38 -16.21
CA LYS A 21 -2.57 -22.37 -15.01
C LYS A 21 -1.92 -21.73 -13.77
N PRO A 22 -0.64 -21.99 -13.45
CA PRO A 22 0.01 -21.32 -12.32
C PRO A 22 0.06 -19.79 -12.46
N LEU A 23 0.18 -19.28 -13.70
CA LEU A 23 0.15 -17.85 -13.97
C LEU A 23 -1.28 -17.31 -13.86
N SER A 24 -2.26 -17.97 -14.48
CA SER A 24 -3.67 -17.54 -14.43
C SER A 24 -4.24 -17.54 -13.01
N ASP A 25 -3.92 -18.56 -12.20
CA ASP A 25 -4.35 -18.65 -10.79
C ASP A 25 -3.74 -17.50 -9.96
N ALA A 26 -2.57 -17.00 -10.37
CA ALA A 26 -1.87 -15.91 -9.70
C ALA A 26 -2.22 -14.51 -10.25
N THR A 27 -2.96 -14.44 -11.36
CA THR A 27 -3.42 -13.17 -11.96
C THR A 27 -4.40 -12.48 -11.03
N GLN A 28 -4.16 -11.19 -10.79
CA GLN A 28 -4.91 -10.34 -9.87
C GLN A 28 -5.88 -9.41 -10.60
N PHE A 29 -5.38 -8.64 -11.58
CA PHE A 29 -6.15 -7.66 -12.35
C PHE A 29 -5.86 -7.77 -13.85
N LEU A 30 -6.84 -7.39 -14.68
CA LEU A 30 -6.77 -7.44 -16.13
C LEU A 30 -7.18 -6.09 -16.76
N TRP A 31 -6.40 -5.65 -17.74
CA TRP A 31 -6.71 -4.55 -18.65
C TRP A 31 -6.82 -5.10 -20.08
N SER A 32 -8.03 -5.12 -20.64
CA SER A 32 -8.24 -5.53 -22.03
C SER A 32 -8.13 -4.33 -22.97
N VAL A 33 -7.30 -4.46 -24.01
CA VAL A 33 -7.05 -3.40 -24.99
C VAL A 33 -7.84 -3.67 -26.25
N ASN A 34 -8.74 -2.75 -26.60
CA ASN A 34 -9.62 -2.80 -27.76
C ASN A 34 -10.46 -4.09 -27.82
N GLY A 35 -10.97 -4.54 -26.67
CA GLY A 35 -11.88 -5.70 -26.57
C GLY A 35 -11.23 -7.03 -26.97
N TYR A 36 -9.92 -7.16 -26.77
CA TYR A 36 -9.21 -8.41 -27.03
C TYR A 36 -9.71 -9.54 -26.13
N THR A 37 -9.88 -10.71 -26.71
CA THR A 37 -10.06 -11.95 -25.96
C THR A 37 -9.38 -13.11 -26.69
N ASP A 38 -8.97 -14.11 -25.92
CA ASP A 38 -8.45 -15.40 -26.34
C ASP A 38 -8.77 -16.46 -25.28
N ALA A 39 -8.40 -17.71 -25.55
CA ALA A 39 -8.65 -18.82 -24.62
C ALA A 39 -7.95 -18.64 -23.26
N TYR A 40 -6.87 -17.86 -23.18
CA TYR A 40 -6.19 -17.57 -21.91
C TYR A 40 -6.99 -16.56 -21.08
N ILE A 41 -7.43 -15.46 -21.71
CA ILE A 41 -8.25 -14.42 -21.07
C ILE A 41 -9.60 -14.99 -20.62
N ASP A 42 -10.26 -15.78 -21.46
CA ASP A 42 -11.51 -16.45 -21.10
C ASP A 42 -11.33 -17.43 -19.92
N GLY A 43 -10.11 -17.92 -19.71
CA GLY A 43 -9.74 -18.79 -18.59
C GLY A 43 -9.49 -18.07 -17.25
N LEU A 44 -9.42 -16.73 -17.23
CA LEU A 44 -9.13 -15.94 -16.02
C LEU A 44 -10.35 -15.82 -15.10
N ASN A 45 -10.56 -16.85 -14.26
CA ASN A 45 -11.74 -16.95 -13.39
C ASN A 45 -11.53 -16.42 -11.96
N THR A 46 -10.33 -15.96 -11.62
CA THR A 46 -9.92 -15.62 -10.24
C THR A 46 -9.52 -14.16 -10.07
N LEU A 47 -9.94 -13.28 -10.99
CA LEU A 47 -9.68 -11.85 -10.90
C LEU A 47 -10.34 -11.26 -9.64
N GLU A 48 -9.60 -10.41 -8.92
CA GLU A 48 -10.11 -9.80 -7.68
C GLU A 48 -11.03 -8.61 -7.97
N LEU A 49 -10.96 -8.05 -9.18
CA LEU A 49 -11.86 -7.02 -9.70
C LEU A 49 -12.24 -7.35 -11.15
N PRO A 50 -13.40 -6.87 -11.65
CA PRO A 50 -13.74 -6.98 -13.06
C PRO A 50 -12.67 -6.42 -13.98
N ALA A 51 -12.54 -7.00 -15.18
CA ALA A 51 -11.60 -6.52 -16.19
C ALA A 51 -11.84 -5.05 -16.53
N SER A 52 -10.75 -4.28 -16.66
CA SER A 52 -10.79 -2.89 -17.06
C SER A 52 -10.63 -2.80 -18.58
N GLU A 53 -11.64 -2.25 -19.25
CA GLU A 53 -11.57 -2.00 -20.69
C GLU A 53 -10.72 -0.75 -20.99
N VAL A 54 -9.82 -0.88 -21.97
CA VAL A 54 -8.96 0.18 -22.49
C VAL A 54 -9.21 0.31 -23.98
N THR A 55 -9.71 1.47 -24.42
CA THR A 55 -9.96 1.75 -25.84
C THR A 55 -8.98 2.78 -26.37
N THR A 56 -8.45 2.55 -27.57
CA THR A 56 -7.54 3.45 -28.28
C THR A 56 -7.83 3.45 -29.77
N PRO A 57 -7.68 4.59 -30.47
CA PRO A 57 -7.77 4.64 -31.93
C PRO A 57 -6.56 4.01 -32.62
N LEU A 58 -5.47 3.72 -31.90
CA LEU A 58 -4.34 2.97 -32.45
C LEU A 58 -4.81 1.55 -32.76
N ASP A 59 -4.51 1.06 -33.97
CA ASP A 59 -4.91 -0.28 -34.43
C ASP A 59 -4.05 -1.37 -33.79
N ILE A 60 -4.25 -1.51 -32.48
CA ILE A 60 -3.67 -2.54 -31.63
C ILE A 60 -4.79 -3.27 -30.91
N LYS A 61 -4.48 -4.48 -30.45
CA LYS A 61 -5.33 -5.25 -29.53
C LYS A 61 -4.43 -6.03 -28.59
N GLY A 62 -4.95 -6.47 -27.46
CA GLY A 62 -4.19 -7.31 -26.54
C GLY A 62 -4.63 -7.09 -25.11
N PHE A 63 -3.77 -7.42 -24.18
CA PHE A 63 -4.04 -7.20 -22.77
C PHE A 63 -2.76 -6.91 -21.99
N VAL A 64 -2.96 -6.26 -20.85
CA VAL A 64 -1.98 -6.27 -19.76
C VAL A 64 -2.68 -6.81 -18.53
N ALA A 65 -2.01 -7.64 -17.77
CA ALA A 65 -2.50 -8.18 -16.52
C ALA A 65 -1.43 -8.02 -15.43
N SER A 66 -1.86 -8.10 -14.18
CA SER A 66 -0.95 -8.10 -13.03
C SER A 66 -1.09 -9.36 -12.21
N VAL A 67 -0.04 -9.77 -11.50
CA VAL A 67 -0.06 -10.90 -10.56
C VAL A 67 -0.08 -10.44 -9.10
N LYS A 68 -0.40 -11.34 -8.16
CA LYS A 68 -0.42 -11.02 -6.72
C LYS A 68 0.96 -10.69 -6.13
N LYS A 69 2.01 -11.41 -6.55
CA LYS A 69 3.41 -11.18 -6.14
C LYS A 69 4.35 -11.17 -7.34
N PRO A 70 5.44 -10.40 -7.33
CA PRO A 70 6.38 -10.38 -8.46
C PRO A 70 6.95 -11.76 -8.79
N ALA A 71 7.15 -12.60 -7.77
CA ALA A 71 7.65 -13.96 -7.93
C ALA A 71 6.72 -14.84 -8.80
N ASN A 72 5.42 -14.52 -8.87
CA ASN A 72 4.47 -15.26 -9.70
C ASN A 72 4.69 -15.07 -11.20
N LEU A 73 5.46 -14.06 -11.64
CA LEU A 73 5.87 -13.95 -13.04
C LEU A 73 7.00 -14.90 -13.42
N LYS A 74 7.68 -15.54 -12.45
CA LYS A 74 8.81 -16.43 -12.77
C LYS A 74 8.33 -17.66 -13.52
N ILE A 75 8.97 -17.95 -14.65
CA ILE A 75 8.70 -19.17 -15.42
C ILE A 75 9.43 -20.33 -14.75
N THR A 76 8.69 -21.36 -14.36
CA THR A 76 9.24 -22.51 -13.65
C THR A 76 10.32 -23.20 -14.49
N GLY A 77 11.47 -23.48 -13.87
CA GLY A 77 12.59 -24.15 -14.54
C GLY A 77 13.48 -23.23 -15.39
N THR A 78 13.20 -21.92 -15.44
CA THR A 78 14.04 -20.95 -16.15
C THR A 78 14.38 -19.74 -15.25
N ASP A 79 15.29 -18.90 -15.74
CA ASP A 79 15.56 -17.57 -15.18
C ASP A 79 14.72 -16.47 -15.85
N GLU A 80 13.79 -16.86 -16.74
CA GLU A 80 12.89 -15.93 -17.41
C GLU A 80 11.66 -15.62 -16.56
N ARG A 81 11.02 -14.50 -16.89
CA ARG A 81 9.76 -14.05 -16.28
C ARG A 81 8.79 -13.70 -17.40
N ALA A 82 7.50 -13.86 -17.16
CA ALA A 82 6.47 -13.35 -18.05
C ALA A 82 6.59 -11.83 -18.15
N THR A 83 6.51 -11.31 -19.37
CA THR A 83 6.68 -9.88 -19.71
C THR A 83 5.50 -9.39 -20.55
N ILE A 84 5.52 -8.11 -20.94
CA ILE A 84 4.61 -7.59 -21.95
C ILE A 84 5.28 -7.76 -23.32
N ASP A 85 4.72 -8.62 -24.15
CA ASP A 85 5.34 -9.05 -25.39
C ASP A 85 4.61 -8.51 -26.63
N LEU A 86 5.36 -8.18 -27.68
CA LEU A 86 4.83 -7.69 -28.94
C LEU A 86 4.64 -8.82 -29.94
N PHE A 87 3.42 -8.93 -30.46
CA PHE A 87 3.04 -9.81 -31.53
C PHE A 87 2.71 -9.03 -32.80
N VAL A 88 3.12 -9.57 -33.95
CA VAL A 88 2.77 -9.04 -35.28
C VAL A 88 2.45 -10.20 -36.19
N ASN A 89 1.23 -10.21 -36.74
CA ASN A 89 0.70 -11.28 -37.60
C ASN A 89 0.79 -12.66 -36.93
N GLY A 90 0.50 -12.73 -35.63
CA GLY A 90 0.53 -13.96 -34.82
C GLY A 90 1.93 -14.45 -34.43
N ARG A 91 2.99 -13.68 -34.71
CA ARG A 91 4.38 -14.04 -34.33
C ARG A 91 4.88 -13.14 -33.22
N LEU A 92 5.52 -13.73 -32.22
CA LEU A 92 6.30 -12.99 -31.23
C LEU A 92 7.43 -12.26 -31.97
N ARG A 93 7.46 -10.93 -31.88
CA ARG A 93 8.47 -10.09 -32.51
C ARG A 93 9.43 -9.48 -31.54
N GLU A 94 8.97 -9.16 -30.33
CA GLU A 94 9.83 -8.60 -29.31
C GLU A 94 9.32 -8.97 -27.93
N LYS A 95 10.18 -9.63 -27.14
CA LYS A 95 9.93 -9.88 -25.72
C LYS A 95 10.15 -8.60 -24.92
N ASN A 96 9.32 -8.39 -23.90
CA ASN A 96 9.43 -7.27 -22.97
C ASN A 96 9.50 -5.89 -23.65
N ILE A 97 8.47 -5.54 -24.41
CA ILE A 97 8.44 -4.29 -25.18
C ILE A 97 8.56 -3.03 -24.31
N ILE A 98 8.14 -3.12 -23.04
CA ILE A 98 8.25 -1.99 -22.11
C ILE A 98 9.69 -1.68 -21.68
N ARG A 99 10.69 -2.49 -22.05
CA ARG A 99 12.11 -2.17 -21.85
C ARG A 99 12.55 -0.86 -22.50
N HIS A 100 11.83 -0.43 -23.55
CA HIS A 100 12.01 0.85 -24.23
C HIS A 100 11.47 2.05 -23.45
N ILE A 101 10.71 1.79 -22.38
CA ILE A 101 10.03 2.78 -21.56
C ILE A 101 10.55 2.64 -20.13
N PRO A 102 11.79 3.06 -19.85
CA PRO A 102 12.37 2.89 -18.53
C PRO A 102 11.57 3.69 -17.49
N SER A 103 11.06 2.99 -16.48
CA SER A 103 10.59 3.60 -15.24
C SER A 103 11.17 2.84 -14.04
N GLN A 104 11.04 3.43 -12.85
CA GLN A 104 11.43 2.78 -11.59
C GLN A 104 10.21 2.34 -10.79
N ARG A 105 9.03 2.26 -11.43
CA ARG A 105 7.78 1.97 -10.75
C ARG A 105 7.68 0.49 -10.46
N ILE A 106 7.31 0.17 -9.22
CA ILE A 106 7.29 -1.22 -8.74
C ILE A 106 6.31 -2.10 -9.54
N VAL A 107 5.24 -1.53 -10.08
CA VAL A 107 4.22 -2.23 -10.87
C VAL A 107 4.79 -2.95 -12.10
N GLU A 108 5.91 -2.49 -12.67
CA GLU A 108 6.58 -3.20 -13.77
C GLU A 108 6.99 -4.62 -13.39
N SER A 109 7.28 -4.87 -12.11
CA SER A 109 7.61 -6.20 -11.60
C SER A 109 6.38 -7.09 -11.36
N TYR A 110 5.17 -6.57 -11.56
CA TYR A 110 3.90 -7.26 -11.36
C TYR A 110 3.14 -7.51 -12.67
N ILE A 111 3.46 -6.79 -13.75
CA ILE A 111 2.68 -6.82 -14.98
C ILE A 111 3.28 -7.72 -16.06
N TYR A 112 2.40 -8.33 -16.84
CA TYR A 112 2.71 -9.13 -18.03
C TYR A 112 1.56 -8.97 -19.03
N GLY A 113 1.76 -9.43 -20.27
CA GLY A 113 0.69 -9.37 -21.25
C GLY A 113 1.18 -9.51 -22.68
N GLN A 114 0.29 -9.22 -23.61
CA GLN A 114 0.56 -9.30 -25.04
C GLN A 114 -0.07 -8.11 -25.75
N ILE A 115 0.68 -7.48 -26.65
CA ILE A 115 0.21 -6.43 -27.53
C ILE A 115 0.35 -6.92 -28.96
N HIS A 116 -0.74 -6.94 -29.71
CA HIS A 116 -0.78 -7.27 -31.13
C HIS A 116 -0.82 -5.98 -31.94
N PHE A 117 0.14 -5.79 -32.83
CA PHE A 117 0.24 -4.62 -33.69
C PHE A 117 0.50 -5.02 -35.14
N ASP A 118 -0.50 -5.66 -35.75
CA ASP A 118 -0.39 -6.26 -37.08
C ASP A 118 -0.04 -5.24 -38.17
N THR A 119 -0.49 -3.98 -38.02
CA THR A 119 -0.20 -2.91 -38.99
C THR A 119 1.26 -2.46 -39.04
N LEU A 120 2.10 -2.94 -38.12
CA LEU A 120 3.55 -2.69 -38.16
C LEU A 120 4.15 -3.28 -39.44
N ASP A 121 3.72 -4.49 -39.82
CA ASP A 121 4.12 -5.19 -41.03
C ASP A 121 3.33 -4.64 -42.22
N ARG A 122 3.98 -3.81 -43.04
CA ARG A 122 3.34 -3.02 -44.10
C ARG A 122 4.17 -3.03 -45.38
N GLU A 123 3.47 -2.86 -46.50
CA GLU A 123 4.14 -2.83 -47.80
C GLU A 123 5.19 -1.71 -47.89
N GLY A 124 6.34 -2.04 -48.47
CA GLY A 124 7.41 -1.07 -48.74
C GLY A 124 8.27 -0.68 -47.52
N THR A 125 8.08 -1.30 -46.35
CA THR A 125 8.97 -1.09 -45.19
C THR A 125 9.18 -2.41 -44.44
N ASP A 126 10.42 -2.79 -44.17
CA ASP A 126 10.73 -3.89 -43.25
C ASP A 126 11.05 -3.30 -41.86
N PRO A 127 10.09 -3.29 -40.93
CA PRO A 127 10.28 -2.72 -39.60
C PRO A 127 11.09 -3.64 -38.68
N PHE A 128 11.50 -4.84 -39.13
CA PHE A 128 12.13 -5.83 -38.28
C PHE A 128 13.66 -5.76 -38.36
N THR A 129 14.32 -6.04 -37.23
CA THR A 129 15.77 -6.27 -37.18
C THR A 129 16.17 -7.50 -37.99
N SER A 130 17.47 -7.66 -38.28
CA SER A 130 17.99 -8.81 -39.03
C SER A 130 17.76 -10.16 -38.33
N SER A 131 17.75 -10.20 -37.00
CA SER A 131 17.38 -11.41 -36.24
C SER A 131 15.88 -11.71 -36.31
N ARG A 132 15.06 -10.74 -36.70
CA ARG A 132 13.59 -10.75 -36.66
C ARG A 132 13.00 -10.91 -35.25
N GLU A 133 13.82 -10.72 -34.22
CA GLU A 133 13.49 -10.78 -32.79
C GLU A 133 13.51 -9.39 -32.13
N GLY A 134 13.32 -8.34 -32.93
CA GLY A 134 13.19 -6.97 -32.47
C GLY A 134 12.76 -6.05 -33.61
N ILE A 135 12.31 -4.86 -33.24
CA ILE A 135 11.87 -3.83 -34.19
C ILE A 135 12.96 -2.78 -34.40
N VAL A 136 13.01 -2.18 -35.59
CA VAL A 136 13.83 -1.00 -35.86
C VAL A 136 13.25 0.18 -35.09
N GLU A 137 13.99 0.69 -34.10
CA GLU A 137 13.53 1.73 -33.17
C GLU A 137 13.08 3.04 -33.85
N ASP A 138 13.63 3.32 -35.04
CA ASP A 138 13.31 4.50 -35.83
C ASP A 138 12.02 4.39 -36.67
N ASP A 139 11.40 3.21 -36.70
CA ASP A 139 10.15 3.00 -37.43
C ASP A 139 9.02 3.88 -36.89
N GLU A 140 8.31 4.56 -37.80
CA GLU A 140 7.26 5.52 -37.45
C GLU A 140 6.11 4.88 -36.65
N LYS A 141 5.66 3.68 -37.06
CA LYS A 141 4.58 2.97 -36.35
C LYS A 141 5.06 2.47 -35.00
N PHE A 142 6.29 1.97 -34.92
CA PHE A 142 6.86 1.54 -33.63
C PHE A 142 6.98 2.71 -32.65
N ARG A 143 7.44 3.88 -33.10
CA ARG A 143 7.49 5.09 -32.28
C ARG A 143 6.10 5.52 -31.82
N SER A 144 5.09 5.44 -32.69
CA SER A 144 3.69 5.73 -32.32
C SER A 144 3.17 4.75 -31.27
N LEU A 145 3.50 3.46 -31.38
CA LEU A 145 3.20 2.47 -30.34
C LEU A 145 3.90 2.82 -29.03
N MET A 146 5.19 3.14 -29.06
CA MET A 146 5.95 3.45 -27.84
C MET A 146 5.42 4.70 -27.14
N ASP A 147 5.03 5.71 -27.91
CA ASP A 147 4.44 6.94 -27.37
C ASP A 147 3.10 6.65 -26.69
N TYR A 148 2.22 5.88 -27.32
CA TYR A 148 0.95 5.44 -26.73
C TYR A 148 1.15 4.57 -25.48
N LEU A 149 2.03 3.57 -25.54
CA LEU A 149 2.32 2.71 -24.40
C LEU A 149 2.82 3.54 -23.21
N LYS A 150 3.73 4.49 -23.46
CA LYS A 150 4.33 5.32 -22.42
C LYS A 150 3.36 6.34 -21.83
N ARG A 151 2.64 7.07 -22.68
CA ARG A 151 1.83 8.22 -22.25
C ARG A 151 0.46 7.80 -21.74
N ASP A 152 -0.13 6.80 -22.37
CA ASP A 152 -1.53 6.45 -22.15
C ASP A 152 -1.65 5.12 -21.41
N LEU A 153 -1.21 4.01 -22.02
CA LEU A 153 -1.49 2.67 -21.48
C LEU A 153 -0.79 2.44 -20.13
N LEU A 154 0.53 2.59 -20.07
CA LEU A 154 1.29 2.33 -18.83
C LEU A 154 0.96 3.36 -17.75
N THR A 155 0.80 4.64 -18.11
CA THR A 155 0.36 5.67 -17.14
C THR A 155 -0.97 5.29 -16.50
N LYS A 156 -1.95 4.83 -17.30
CA LYS A 156 -3.24 4.36 -16.82
C LYS A 156 -3.09 3.13 -15.91
N ILE A 157 -2.35 2.11 -16.36
CA ILE A 157 -2.13 0.88 -15.60
C ILE A 157 -1.43 1.16 -14.27
N ILE A 158 -0.39 2.01 -14.25
CA ILE A 158 0.33 2.39 -13.03
C ILE A 158 -0.62 3.04 -12.00
N ASP A 159 -1.52 3.93 -12.44
CA ASP A 159 -2.47 4.58 -11.54
C ASP A 159 -3.59 3.63 -11.09
N GLU A 160 -4.14 2.85 -12.02
CA GLU A 160 -5.24 1.92 -11.73
C GLU A 160 -4.78 0.74 -10.89
N TRP A 161 -3.59 0.21 -11.11
CA TRP A 161 -3.04 -0.87 -10.28
C TRP A 161 -2.93 -0.45 -8.81
N ASP A 162 -2.44 0.76 -8.52
CA ASP A 162 -2.42 1.28 -7.15
C ASP A 162 -3.84 1.44 -6.58
N LYS A 163 -4.76 1.99 -7.37
CA LYS A 163 -6.17 2.14 -6.99
C LYS A 163 -6.81 0.78 -6.66
N PHE A 164 -6.64 -0.20 -7.53
CA PHE A 164 -7.21 -1.55 -7.40
C PHE A 164 -6.66 -2.26 -6.18
N ARG A 165 -5.35 -2.21 -5.93
CA ARG A 165 -4.76 -2.79 -4.71
C ARG A 165 -5.30 -2.16 -3.44
N LEU A 166 -5.47 -0.84 -3.40
CA LEU A 166 -6.09 -0.17 -2.25
C LEU A 166 -7.56 -0.55 -2.05
N GLU A 167 -8.29 -0.81 -3.15
CA GLU A 167 -9.69 -1.26 -3.11
C GLU A 167 -9.79 -2.64 -2.44
N VAL A 168 -8.95 -3.59 -2.86
CA VAL A 168 -8.87 -4.95 -2.32
C VAL A 168 -8.03 -5.07 -1.03
N LYS A 169 -7.65 -3.94 -0.42
CA LYS A 169 -6.91 -3.84 0.85
C LYS A 169 -5.48 -4.39 0.83
N ASP A 170 -4.87 -4.44 -0.34
CA ASP A 170 -3.47 -4.84 -0.56
C ASP A 170 -2.53 -3.61 -0.64
N GLU A 171 -1.23 -3.85 -0.58
CA GLU A 171 -0.18 -2.84 -0.66
C GLU A 171 0.03 -2.38 -2.10
N GLY A 172 -0.21 -1.10 -2.40
CA GLY A 172 0.00 -0.53 -3.74
C GLY A 172 1.40 0.03 -3.97
N ASP A 173 1.49 1.05 -4.83
CA ASP A 173 2.74 1.71 -5.19
C ASP A 173 3.10 2.82 -4.19
N ASP A 174 4.22 2.66 -3.47
CA ASP A 174 4.73 3.64 -2.51
C ASP A 174 5.05 5.01 -3.13
N ASP A 175 5.23 5.08 -4.44
CA ASP A 175 5.47 6.33 -5.18
C ASP A 175 4.18 6.97 -5.72
N ASN A 176 3.02 6.32 -5.59
CA ASN A 176 1.73 6.94 -5.93
C ASN A 176 1.22 7.84 -4.78
N THR A 177 0.86 9.08 -5.12
CA THR A 177 0.45 10.14 -4.18
C THR A 177 -0.99 10.01 -3.66
N ARG A 178 -1.77 9.04 -4.14
CA ARG A 178 -3.16 8.77 -3.72
C ARG A 178 -3.32 8.52 -2.22
N LYS A 179 -2.29 7.93 -1.60
CA LYS A 179 -2.20 7.69 -0.16
C LYS A 179 -0.81 8.15 0.31
N SER A 180 -0.75 8.82 1.46
CA SER A 180 0.53 9.34 1.96
C SER A 180 1.49 8.19 2.27
N LYS A 181 2.80 8.40 2.13
CA LYS A 181 3.82 7.37 2.47
C LYS A 181 3.64 6.86 3.90
N ARG A 182 3.26 7.75 4.83
CA ARG A 182 2.97 7.38 6.22
C ARG A 182 1.78 6.43 6.33
N ASP A 183 0.67 6.74 5.68
CA ASP A 183 -0.54 5.91 5.74
C ASP A 183 -0.33 4.57 5.02
N ARG A 184 0.50 4.54 3.96
CA ARG A 184 0.94 3.29 3.32
C ARG A 184 1.74 2.41 4.27
N LYS A 185 2.67 2.97 5.04
CA LYS A 185 3.42 2.19 6.05
C LYS A 185 2.53 1.71 7.20
N ALA A 186 1.52 2.49 7.60
CA ALA A 186 0.54 2.03 8.57
C ALA A 186 -0.29 0.86 8.02
N GLN A 187 -0.75 0.95 6.77
CA GLN A 187 -1.42 -0.16 6.07
C GLN A 187 -0.54 -1.40 5.99
N ALA A 188 0.70 -1.27 5.53
CA ALA A 188 1.62 -2.39 5.41
C ALA A 188 1.85 -3.11 6.76
N LEU A 189 2.07 -2.34 7.83
CA LEU A 189 2.23 -2.91 9.18
C LEU A 189 0.98 -3.66 9.64
N VAL A 190 -0.20 -3.09 9.41
CA VAL A 190 -1.48 -3.72 9.80
C VAL A 190 -1.75 -4.96 8.94
N SER A 191 -1.50 -4.90 7.64
CA SER A 191 -1.64 -6.03 6.71
C SER A 191 -0.72 -7.19 7.08
N GLU A 192 0.52 -6.89 7.49
CA GLU A 192 1.45 -7.92 7.97
C GLU A 192 0.97 -8.54 9.28
N ALA A 193 0.63 -7.70 10.27
CA ALA A 193 0.14 -8.18 11.57
C ALA A 193 -1.17 -8.99 11.45
N LYS A 194 -2.03 -8.66 10.47
CA LYS A 194 -3.27 -9.40 10.19
C LYS A 194 -3.02 -10.87 9.84
N LYS A 195 -1.89 -11.18 9.19
CA LYS A 195 -1.53 -12.56 8.80
C LYS A 195 -1.37 -13.48 10.01
N ASP A 196 -0.90 -12.96 11.13
CA ASP A 196 -0.75 -13.72 12.39
C ASP A 196 -2.10 -14.19 12.97
N PHE A 197 -3.20 -13.60 12.52
CA PHE A 197 -4.56 -13.91 12.96
C PHE A 197 -5.40 -14.59 11.88
N GLN A 198 -4.84 -14.86 10.69
CA GLN A 198 -5.54 -15.57 9.64
C GLN A 198 -5.76 -17.04 10.07
N PRO A 199 -6.99 -17.55 9.94
CA PRO A 199 -7.28 -18.95 10.24
C PRO A 199 -6.67 -19.87 9.19
N ASN A 200 -6.50 -21.15 9.53
CA ASN A 200 -6.08 -22.16 8.57
C ASN A 200 -7.10 -22.31 7.43
N ASP A 201 -6.62 -22.77 6.27
CA ASP A 201 -7.45 -22.94 5.06
C ASP A 201 -8.63 -23.89 5.25
N ASP A 202 -8.52 -24.87 6.14
CA ASP A 202 -9.55 -25.87 6.45
C ASP A 202 -10.48 -25.46 7.61
N ALA A 203 -10.28 -24.27 8.19
CA ALA A 203 -11.06 -23.81 9.33
C ALA A 203 -12.52 -23.52 8.91
N PRO A 204 -13.54 -24.08 9.62
CA PRO A 204 -14.95 -23.82 9.30
C PRO A 204 -15.37 -22.35 9.41
N THR A 205 -14.61 -21.55 10.17
CA THR A 205 -14.87 -20.13 10.41
C THR A 205 -14.00 -19.21 9.57
N LYS A 206 -13.28 -19.74 8.56
CA LYS A 206 -12.31 -18.99 7.77
C LYS A 206 -12.89 -17.68 7.23
N ASP A 207 -13.94 -17.80 6.43
CA ASP A 207 -14.55 -16.66 5.73
C ASP A 207 -15.04 -15.59 6.71
N ILE A 208 -15.63 -16.00 7.82
CA ILE A 208 -16.17 -15.09 8.85
C ILE A 208 -15.03 -14.32 9.54
N VAL A 209 -13.94 -14.99 9.88
CA VAL A 209 -12.79 -14.33 10.52
C VAL A 209 -12.07 -13.41 9.54
N GLU A 210 -11.92 -13.83 8.27
CA GLU A 210 -11.34 -12.99 7.22
C GLU A 210 -12.16 -11.71 6.98
N GLU A 211 -13.49 -11.80 7.02
CA GLU A 211 -14.40 -10.65 6.96
C GLU A 211 -14.13 -9.70 8.15
N TRP A 212 -14.13 -10.21 9.39
CA TRP A 212 -13.87 -9.38 10.58
C TRP A 212 -12.51 -8.68 10.53
N LEU A 213 -11.46 -9.39 10.12
CA LEU A 213 -10.12 -8.82 9.96
C LEU A 213 -10.11 -7.71 8.90
N THR A 214 -10.88 -7.85 7.84
CA THR A 214 -11.02 -6.86 6.77
C THR A 214 -11.81 -5.63 7.23
N GLU A 215 -12.90 -5.81 7.98
CA GLU A 215 -13.70 -4.71 8.54
C GLU A 215 -12.91 -3.84 9.53
N MET A 216 -12.03 -4.45 10.33
CA MET A 216 -11.25 -3.74 11.34
C MET A 216 -10.00 -3.04 10.77
N GLN A 217 -9.57 -3.42 9.56
CA GLN A 217 -8.30 -2.97 8.98
C GLN A 217 -8.20 -1.44 8.91
N ALA A 218 -9.22 -0.75 8.40
CA ALA A 218 -9.20 0.71 8.27
C ALA A 218 -9.13 1.44 9.64
N ASP A 219 -9.71 0.84 10.70
CA ASP A 219 -9.63 1.38 12.06
C ASP A 219 -8.25 1.14 12.67
N ALA A 220 -7.67 -0.05 12.45
CA ALA A 220 -6.31 -0.38 12.89
C ALA A 220 -5.25 0.49 12.20
N GLU A 221 -5.39 0.75 10.90
CA GLU A 221 -4.51 1.65 10.13
C GLU A 221 -4.51 3.06 10.74
N PHE A 222 -5.71 3.61 10.97
CA PHE A 222 -5.87 4.92 11.57
C PHE A 222 -5.30 4.97 12.99
N ASN A 223 -5.66 4.01 13.85
CA ASN A 223 -5.24 3.96 15.24
C ASN A 223 -3.72 3.82 15.37
N THR A 224 -3.08 3.03 14.50
CA THR A 224 -1.61 2.90 14.42
C THR A 224 -0.96 4.25 14.15
N SER A 225 -1.44 4.96 13.13
CA SER A 225 -0.92 6.29 12.80
C SER A 225 -1.16 7.29 13.94
N ALA A 226 -2.38 7.34 14.50
CA ALA A 226 -2.74 8.22 15.60
C ALA A 226 -1.93 7.96 16.88
N TYR A 227 -1.64 6.69 17.19
CA TYR A 227 -0.79 6.33 18.33
C TYR A 227 0.63 6.88 18.18
N VAL A 228 1.21 6.83 16.97
CA VAL A 228 2.53 7.41 16.71
C VAL A 228 2.54 8.91 16.97
N ASP A 229 1.50 9.65 16.55
CA ASP A 229 1.40 11.09 16.84
C ASP A 229 1.24 11.36 18.34
N CYS A 230 0.44 10.56 19.07
CA CYS A 230 0.33 10.66 20.53
C CYS A 230 1.71 10.47 21.18
N PHE A 231 2.37 9.37 20.82
CA PHE A 231 3.62 8.95 21.43
C PHE A 231 4.72 9.99 21.22
N LEU A 232 4.91 10.47 19.97
CA LEU A 232 5.93 11.46 19.68
C LEU A 232 5.63 12.79 20.35
N SER A 233 4.39 13.29 20.27
CA SER A 233 4.02 14.59 20.82
C SER A 233 4.21 14.62 22.34
N GLU A 234 3.68 13.63 23.06
CA GLU A 234 3.78 13.60 24.51
C GLU A 234 5.24 13.43 24.98
N ASN A 235 6.00 12.53 24.34
CA ASN A 235 7.40 12.31 24.75
C ASN A 235 8.32 13.47 24.40
N LEU A 236 8.07 14.21 23.32
CA LEU A 236 8.78 15.45 23.03
C LEU A 236 8.51 16.51 24.08
N VAL A 237 7.26 16.67 24.53
CA VAL A 237 6.93 17.60 25.63
C VAL A 237 7.60 17.16 26.93
N ARG A 238 7.62 15.85 27.25
CA ARG A 238 8.37 15.32 28.41
C ARG A 238 9.85 15.67 28.33
N LYS A 239 10.49 15.51 27.16
CA LYS A 239 11.89 15.88 26.93
C LYS A 239 12.12 17.38 27.07
N TYR A 240 11.21 18.21 26.56
CA TYR A 240 11.27 19.66 26.69
C TYR A 240 11.23 20.13 28.15
N ILE A 241 10.26 19.62 28.93
CA ILE A 241 10.12 19.92 30.36
C ILE A 241 11.41 19.56 31.09
N GLY A 242 11.96 18.36 30.84
CA GLY A 242 13.23 17.94 31.41
C GLY A 242 14.41 18.83 31.00
N HIS A 243 14.49 19.23 29.72
CA HIS A 243 15.56 20.09 29.22
C HIS A 243 15.52 21.50 29.84
N LYS A 244 14.32 22.09 29.99
CA LYS A 244 14.13 23.40 30.62
C LYS A 244 14.11 23.34 32.15
N ASN A 245 14.27 22.16 32.76
CA ASN A 245 14.16 21.91 34.20
C ASN A 245 12.85 22.46 34.82
N LEU A 246 11.74 22.33 34.10
CA LEU A 246 10.44 22.79 34.57
C LEU A 246 9.89 21.79 35.59
N SER A 247 9.37 22.31 36.70
CA SER A 247 8.77 21.49 37.75
C SER A 247 7.25 21.47 37.60
N PRO A 248 6.59 20.30 37.75
CA PRO A 248 5.14 20.23 37.81
C PRO A 248 4.58 21.08 38.95
N ILE A 249 3.48 21.78 38.70
CA ILE A 249 2.78 22.59 39.72
C ILE A 249 2.09 21.65 40.72
N ASP A 250 1.90 22.07 41.99
CA ASP A 250 1.40 21.24 43.10
C ASP A 250 0.21 20.32 42.79
N GLY A 251 -0.75 20.77 41.98
CA GLY A 251 -1.90 19.95 41.56
C GLY A 251 -1.52 18.72 40.72
N ILE A 252 -0.49 18.86 39.87
CA ILE A 252 0.04 17.81 39.01
C ILE A 252 0.89 16.82 39.82
N GLN A 253 1.61 17.30 40.84
CA GLN A 253 2.40 16.43 41.71
C GLN A 253 1.53 15.38 42.43
N LYS A 254 0.31 15.76 42.83
CA LYS A 254 -0.66 14.82 43.41
C LYS A 254 -1.09 13.73 42.43
N GLU A 255 -1.21 14.07 41.15
CA GLU A 255 -1.57 13.12 40.09
C GLU A 255 -0.45 12.09 39.86
N ILE A 256 0.82 12.54 39.87
CA ILE A 256 1.99 11.65 39.79
C ILE A 256 1.98 10.64 40.93
N VAL A 257 1.80 11.11 42.18
CA VAL A 257 1.76 10.23 43.36
C VAL A 257 0.64 9.19 43.23
N LYS A 258 -0.57 9.64 42.86
CA LYS A 258 -1.73 8.75 42.65
C LYS A 258 -1.44 7.65 41.63
N PHE A 259 -0.81 7.98 40.50
CA PHE A 259 -0.52 6.97 39.48
C PHE A 259 0.66 6.05 39.85
N LYS A 260 1.66 6.54 40.59
CA LYS A 260 2.72 5.70 41.18
C LYS A 260 2.14 4.67 42.16
N GLU A 261 1.26 5.10 43.05
CA GLU A 261 0.58 4.20 44.00
C GLU A 261 -0.29 3.16 43.28
N ARG A 262 -1.01 3.57 42.24
CA ARG A 262 -1.78 2.66 41.40
C ARG A 262 -0.87 1.63 40.71
N GLU A 263 0.24 2.08 40.13
CA GLU A 263 1.22 1.20 39.49
C GLU A 263 1.73 0.15 40.47
N GLU A 264 2.16 0.55 41.67
CA GLU A 264 2.65 -0.42 42.67
C GLU A 264 1.59 -1.42 43.10
N LYS A 265 0.35 -0.97 43.32
CA LYS A 265 -0.76 -1.89 43.61
C LYS A 265 -0.98 -2.89 42.47
N THR A 266 -0.93 -2.44 41.22
CA THR A 266 -1.12 -3.33 40.06
C THR A 266 0.06 -4.28 39.85
N LYS A 267 1.30 -3.82 40.08
CA LYS A 267 2.51 -4.66 40.02
C LYS A 267 2.48 -5.75 41.08
N GLN A 268 2.10 -5.40 42.31
CA GLN A 268 1.91 -6.37 43.41
C GLN A 268 0.86 -7.42 43.04
N ALA A 269 -0.30 -7.00 42.52
CA ALA A 269 -1.35 -7.92 42.09
C ALA A 269 -0.90 -8.84 40.93
N ALA A 270 -0.01 -8.35 40.05
CA ALA A 270 0.54 -9.10 38.93
C ALA A 270 1.82 -9.89 39.27
N ASN A 271 2.29 -9.88 40.52
CA ASN A 271 3.56 -10.46 40.95
C ASN A 271 4.79 -9.95 40.15
N ILE A 272 4.78 -8.66 39.77
CA ILE A 272 5.88 -8.00 39.06
C ILE A 272 6.74 -7.22 40.06
N SER A 273 8.04 -7.55 40.11
CA SER A 273 9.00 -6.92 41.04
C SER A 273 10.09 -6.07 40.34
N PHE A 274 10.04 -5.92 39.01
CA PHE A 274 10.99 -5.10 38.25
C PHE A 274 10.37 -3.75 37.80
N PRO A 275 11.19 -2.71 37.53
CA PRO A 275 10.69 -1.45 36.96
C PRO A 275 10.10 -1.66 35.57
N ILE A 276 8.90 -1.13 35.32
CA ILE A 276 8.22 -1.20 34.01
C ILE A 276 8.31 0.11 33.21
N ARG A 277 8.87 1.16 33.83
CA ARG A 277 9.15 2.45 33.21
C ARG A 277 10.64 2.75 33.34
N GLN A 278 11.17 3.49 32.36
CA GLN A 278 12.51 4.05 32.49
C GLN A 278 12.56 4.96 33.74
N THR A 279 13.52 4.70 34.62
CA THR A 279 13.42 4.92 36.08
C THR A 279 13.58 6.37 36.55
N SER A 280 13.31 7.41 35.74
CA SER A 280 13.71 8.77 36.12
C SER A 280 12.78 9.92 35.68
N LEU A 281 11.54 9.65 35.28
CA LEU A 281 10.65 10.73 34.83
C LEU A 281 9.27 10.59 35.48
N ASP A 282 9.04 11.36 36.54
CA ASP A 282 7.70 11.61 37.10
C ASP A 282 6.70 12.04 36.02
N LEU A 283 7.20 12.71 34.98
CA LEU A 283 6.47 13.10 33.78
C LEU A 283 5.90 11.91 32.97
N SER A 284 6.42 10.69 33.16
CA SER A 284 5.89 9.49 32.50
C SER A 284 4.53 9.04 33.06
N TYR A 285 4.12 9.59 34.20
CA TYR A 285 2.80 9.39 34.80
C TYR A 285 1.77 10.45 34.38
N LEU A 286 2.19 11.41 33.55
CA LEU A 286 1.34 12.52 33.13
C LEU A 286 0.79 12.31 31.73
N ASP A 287 -0.50 12.62 31.57
CA ASP A 287 -1.16 12.79 30.29
C ASP A 287 -0.75 14.11 29.61
N MET A 288 -1.10 14.25 28.33
CA MET A 288 -0.74 15.41 27.51
C MET A 288 -1.22 16.75 28.11
N ASP A 289 -2.37 16.78 28.78
CA ASP A 289 -2.90 18.01 29.40
C ASP A 289 -2.04 18.45 30.59
N ALA A 290 -1.64 17.54 31.48
CA ALA A 290 -0.74 17.87 32.57
C ALA A 290 0.66 18.25 32.07
N LEU A 291 1.16 17.57 31.03
CA LEU A 291 2.42 17.92 30.37
C LEU A 291 2.37 19.32 29.75
N ALA A 292 1.32 19.62 28.98
CA ALA A 292 1.14 20.90 28.34
C ALA A 292 1.05 22.04 29.37
N PHE A 293 0.31 21.84 30.46
CA PHE A 293 0.24 22.84 31.53
C PHE A 293 1.61 23.08 32.18
N THR A 294 2.39 22.02 32.41
CA THR A 294 3.76 22.14 32.94
C THR A 294 4.67 22.89 31.98
N ALA A 295 4.56 22.61 30.68
CA ALA A 295 5.41 23.22 29.65
C ALA A 295 5.07 24.69 29.37
N GLU A 296 3.78 25.05 29.32
CA GLU A 296 3.31 26.41 29.01
C GLU A 296 3.17 27.30 30.26
N GLY A 297 3.13 26.72 31.46
CA GLY A 297 2.97 27.44 32.72
C GLY A 297 1.59 28.09 32.95
N SER A 298 0.65 27.92 32.01
CA SER A 298 -0.71 28.49 32.11
C SER A 298 -1.77 27.60 31.46
N LYS A 299 -3.02 27.74 31.92
CA LYS A 299 -4.22 27.12 31.31
C LYS A 299 -5.02 28.16 30.52
N SER A 300 -4.38 28.86 29.58
CA SER A 300 -5.09 29.86 28.78
C SER A 300 -5.95 29.18 27.72
N THR A 301 -7.25 29.47 27.69
CA THR A 301 -8.15 29.13 26.58
C THR A 301 -8.43 30.33 25.67
N ASN A 302 -7.95 31.53 26.05
CA ASN A 302 -8.22 32.79 25.35
C ASN A 302 -7.18 33.11 24.27
N THR A 303 -6.08 32.37 24.28
CA THR A 303 -5.02 32.40 23.28
C THR A 303 -4.77 30.97 22.83
N GLN A 304 -4.09 30.78 21.71
CA GLN A 304 -3.67 29.45 21.30
C GLN A 304 -2.90 28.79 22.47
N SER A 305 -3.25 27.55 22.84
CA SER A 305 -2.64 26.82 23.96
C SER A 305 -2.60 25.31 23.68
N LEU A 306 -1.44 24.71 23.96
CA LEU A 306 -1.25 23.26 23.87
C LEU A 306 -2.10 22.55 24.91
N TRP A 307 -2.31 23.19 26.06
CA TRP A 307 -3.22 22.68 27.09
C TRP A 307 -4.66 22.61 26.58
N GLY A 308 -5.14 23.66 25.91
CA GLY A 308 -6.49 23.68 25.33
C GLY A 308 -6.71 22.55 24.32
N ASP A 309 -5.76 22.35 23.41
CA ASP A 309 -5.79 21.23 22.46
C ASP A 309 -5.75 19.88 23.18
N ALA A 310 -4.89 19.73 24.19
CA ALA A 310 -4.75 18.49 24.96
C ALA A 310 -6.03 18.08 25.68
N ILE A 311 -6.83 19.05 26.16
CA ILE A 311 -8.14 18.78 26.78
C ILE A 311 -9.15 18.29 25.75
N GLY A 312 -9.28 18.98 24.60
CA GLY A 312 -10.18 18.55 23.52
C GLY A 312 -9.79 17.20 22.91
N PHE A 313 -8.49 16.94 22.86
CA PHE A 313 -7.85 15.73 22.38
C PHE A 313 -8.11 14.49 23.26
N LYS A 314 -8.11 14.66 24.59
CA LYS A 314 -8.05 13.56 25.57
C LYS A 314 -9.13 12.48 25.39
N PRO A 315 -10.43 12.78 25.18
CA PRO A 315 -11.44 11.74 25.04
C PRO A 315 -11.21 10.85 23.83
N VAL A 316 -10.86 11.46 22.68
CA VAL A 316 -10.64 10.74 21.43
C VAL A 316 -9.33 9.95 21.48
N ARG A 317 -8.26 10.53 22.05
CA ARG A 317 -7.00 9.81 22.31
C ARG A 317 -7.20 8.60 23.22
N ASN A 318 -7.99 8.74 24.29
CA ASN A 318 -8.24 7.62 25.20
C ASN A 318 -8.99 6.49 24.52
N ALA A 319 -9.94 6.80 23.63
CA ALA A 319 -10.59 5.78 22.82
C ALA A 319 -9.58 5.03 21.93
N VAL A 320 -8.64 5.72 21.27
CA VAL A 320 -7.55 5.08 20.51
C VAL A 320 -6.67 4.20 21.41
N GLY A 321 -6.23 4.74 22.56
CA GLY A 321 -5.39 4.03 23.52
C GLY A 321 -6.05 2.81 24.17
N HIS A 322 -7.39 2.76 24.17
CA HIS A 322 -8.20 1.63 24.61
C HIS A 322 -8.74 0.79 23.44
N THR A 323 -8.08 0.82 22.28
CA THR A 323 -8.40 0.02 21.09
C THR A 323 -9.84 0.20 20.59
N GLY A 324 -10.43 1.37 20.84
CA GLY A 324 -11.76 1.72 20.38
C GLY A 324 -11.80 2.05 18.89
N ARG A 325 -12.94 1.75 18.25
CA ARG A 325 -13.22 2.09 16.85
C ARG A 325 -13.86 3.48 16.80
N LEU A 326 -13.19 4.44 16.19
CA LEU A 326 -13.63 5.83 16.13
C LEU A 326 -14.64 6.06 15.00
N THR A 327 -15.62 6.93 15.23
CA THR A 327 -16.45 7.48 14.15
C THR A 327 -15.63 8.37 13.23
N ASN A 328 -16.08 8.57 11.98
CA ASN A 328 -15.40 9.47 11.04
C ASN A 328 -15.29 10.91 11.57
N VAL A 329 -16.30 11.39 12.31
CA VAL A 329 -16.25 12.70 12.98
C VAL A 329 -15.13 12.75 14.01
N ALA A 330 -14.98 11.71 14.82
CA ALA A 330 -13.91 11.62 15.81
C ALA A 330 -12.52 11.51 15.17
N LYS A 331 -12.38 10.74 14.07
CA LYS A 331 -11.13 10.65 13.29
C LYS A 331 -10.73 12.01 12.72
N ASN A 332 -11.67 12.74 12.13
CA ASN A 332 -11.43 14.08 11.59
C ASN A 332 -11.04 15.07 12.69
N HIS A 333 -11.78 15.09 13.80
CA HIS A 333 -11.44 15.90 14.96
C HIS A 333 -10.01 15.61 15.43
N LEU A 334 -9.66 14.33 15.60
CA LEU A 334 -8.32 13.92 16.05
C LEU A 334 -7.21 14.40 15.11
N ASN A 335 -7.40 14.23 13.79
CA ASN A 335 -6.43 14.69 12.79
C ASN A 335 -6.22 16.20 12.85
N THR A 336 -7.29 16.99 12.90
CA THR A 336 -7.20 18.45 12.98
C THR A 336 -6.52 18.90 14.27
N THR A 337 -6.88 18.30 15.41
CA THR A 337 -6.24 18.62 16.70
C THR A 337 -4.76 18.25 16.68
N PHE A 338 -4.37 17.14 16.06
CA PHE A 338 -2.97 16.75 15.93
C PHE A 338 -2.14 17.70 15.08
N GLU A 339 -2.68 18.26 14.00
CA GLU A 339 -1.95 19.28 13.25
C GLU A 339 -1.60 20.49 14.12
N ASN A 340 -2.53 20.94 14.96
CA ASN A 340 -2.28 22.04 15.90
C ASN A 340 -1.27 21.64 16.98
N ILE A 341 -1.42 20.46 17.60
CA ILE A 341 -0.47 19.93 18.59
C ILE A 341 0.94 19.85 17.99
N LYS A 342 1.10 19.29 16.79
CA LYS A 342 2.40 19.17 16.12
C LYS A 342 3.02 20.54 15.85
N ALA A 343 2.24 21.50 15.36
CA ALA A 343 2.72 22.86 15.14
C ALA A 343 3.21 23.50 16.45
N ARG A 344 2.44 23.36 17.53
CA ARG A 344 2.76 23.93 18.85
C ARG A 344 3.96 23.27 19.51
N VAL A 345 4.05 21.94 19.46
CA VAL A 345 5.22 21.21 19.96
C VAL A 345 6.47 21.66 19.20
N ARG A 346 6.42 21.86 17.89
CA ARG A 346 7.55 22.42 17.13
C ARG A 346 7.93 23.83 17.60
N THR A 347 6.96 24.72 17.77
CA THR A 347 7.22 26.08 18.30
C THR A 347 7.84 26.03 19.70
N LEU A 348 7.32 25.16 20.57
CA LEU A 348 7.83 24.97 21.92
C LEU A 348 9.30 24.51 21.91
N LEU A 349 9.64 23.56 21.03
CA LEU A 349 10.99 23.00 20.91
C LEU A 349 12.01 23.95 20.24
N SER A 350 11.54 24.92 19.45
CA SER A 350 12.39 25.93 18.82
C SER A 350 12.80 27.06 19.79
N ASN A 351 12.19 27.13 20.97
CA ASN A 351 12.46 28.12 22.02
C ASN A 351 13.27 27.51 23.17
#